data_AF-A0A1Y0I0T4-F1
#
_entry.id   AF-A0A1Y0I0T4-F1
#
_cell.length_a   1.000
_cell.length_b   1.000
_cell.length_c   1.000
_cell.angle_alpha   90.00
_cell.angle_beta   90.00
_cell.angle_gamma   90.00
#
_symmetry.space_group_name_H-M   'P 1'
#
loop_
_entity.id
_entity.type
_entity.pdbx_description
1 polymer ?
#
loop_
_entity_poly.entity_id
_entity_poly.type
_entity_poly.pdbx_seq_one_letter_code
_entity_poly.pdbx_strand_id
1 'polypeptide(L)'
;MTISDGTFLPGWYPDQRIADALRWWDGERWAAQPGADPRVQVGVPTPDGRLCTWTAPYGWPQVPQRWFPPALWRPTPRLPYEVGFRWWRLESLPGVYDYGMDARYDDLLHSTLNLERSFPDTPAYFASIAEKVWVAPPNWPAAPSDWEPPAGWHPDLSWGPAPEGWEFYQPDPRWLAEHLELRDRVFVLGSYGIETLLNRVEEYVAWSVAVVERLRQVSEFLVSTGAAERLTPDEESRLATAQDAVVRSASAARTYVLHAVFSVGAFDGWFRNVRAALNFAMRDLYEEASSAFTRLAGTGVSVVSGDIPAPDAARVEVHSLIMQASAILHIHAPLRGEGQDEDDEERGATTRGHAHWERAEELAAKELRERGFRDAQRTPPGADGGFDVEGRGVVAQVKYLGTPVGREAVQRLAGANTHGARMAFFSRAGYTRTALAFAEQADIALFLIKVEDESVVAANDLGERFWA
;
A
#
# COMPACT_ATOMS: atom_id res chain seq x y z
N MET A 1 -17.87 14.74 21.95
CA MET A 1 -18.45 14.34 23.25
C MET A 1 -18.30 15.49 24.22
N THR A 2 -19.37 16.27 24.39
CA THR A 2 -19.51 17.27 25.46
C THR A 2 -20.62 16.76 26.36
N ILE A 3 -20.45 16.86 27.67
CA ILE A 3 -21.56 16.65 28.61
C ILE A 3 -22.50 17.86 28.46
N SER A 4 -23.78 17.69 28.78
CA SER A 4 -24.83 18.72 28.63
C SER A 4 -24.57 20.06 29.35
N ASP A 5 -23.48 20.18 30.10
CA ASP A 5 -23.02 21.38 30.80
C ASP A 5 -21.81 22.08 30.12
N GLY A 6 -21.32 21.58 28.98
CA GLY A 6 -20.19 22.15 28.26
C GLY A 6 -18.81 21.75 28.81
N THR A 7 -18.73 20.82 29.77
CA THR A 7 -17.46 20.27 30.22
C THR A 7 -16.96 19.14 29.31
N PHE A 8 -15.65 19.15 29.05
CA PHE A 8 -14.95 18.10 28.31
C PHE A 8 -14.57 16.98 29.27
N LEU A 9 -14.90 15.74 28.91
CA LEU A 9 -14.39 14.55 29.61
C LEU A 9 -12.86 14.50 29.49
N PRO A 10 -12.14 13.89 30.45
CA PRO A 10 -10.73 13.62 30.25
C PRO A 10 -10.50 12.84 28.95
N GLY A 11 -9.70 13.39 28.03
CA GLY A 11 -9.71 12.95 26.64
C GLY A 11 -8.64 13.61 25.78
N TRP A 12 -8.37 13.01 24.61
CA TRP A 12 -7.62 13.67 23.55
C TRP A 12 -8.56 14.53 22.73
N TYR A 13 -8.10 15.75 22.46
CA TYR A 13 -8.84 16.69 21.63
C TYR A 13 -7.88 17.38 20.66
N PRO A 14 -8.40 17.94 19.56
CA PRO A 14 -7.65 18.89 18.74
C PRO A 14 -7.01 19.96 19.60
N ASP A 15 -5.71 20.17 19.44
CA ASP A 15 -5.01 21.30 20.03
C ASP A 15 -5.53 22.58 19.37
N GLN A 16 -6.06 23.50 20.18
CA GLN A 16 -6.60 24.77 19.68
C GLN A 16 -5.51 25.72 19.13
N ARG A 17 -4.24 25.45 19.42
CA ARG A 17 -3.09 26.29 19.04
C ARG A 17 -2.31 25.73 17.86
N ILE A 18 -2.41 24.42 17.62
CA ILE A 18 -1.67 23.72 16.57
C ILE A 18 -2.67 22.87 15.79
N ALA A 19 -2.96 23.31 14.57
CA ALA A 19 -3.84 22.57 13.66
C ALA A 19 -3.37 21.11 13.52
N ASP A 20 -4.33 20.19 13.55
CA ASP A 20 -4.13 18.75 13.36
C ASP A 20 -3.22 18.08 14.40
N ALA A 21 -2.90 18.76 15.50
CA ALA A 21 -2.22 18.16 16.65
C ALA A 21 -3.23 17.72 17.72
N LEU A 22 -2.87 16.70 18.49
CA LEU A 22 -3.66 16.25 19.64
C LEU A 22 -3.03 16.71 20.94
N ARG A 23 -3.90 17.15 21.85
CA ARG A 23 -3.54 17.53 23.21
C ARG A 23 -4.43 16.81 24.20
N TRP A 24 -3.83 16.28 25.25
CA TRP A 24 -4.56 15.62 26.33
C TRP A 24 -5.18 16.66 27.26
N TRP A 25 -6.46 16.47 27.59
CA TRP A 25 -7.18 17.16 28.66
C TRP A 25 -7.41 16.17 29.79
N ASP A 26 -6.99 16.49 31.01
CA ASP A 26 -7.13 15.58 32.16
C ASP A 26 -8.44 15.75 32.94
N GLY A 27 -9.33 16.66 32.50
CA GLY A 27 -10.54 17.06 33.21
C GLY A 27 -10.44 18.46 33.83
N GLU A 28 -9.22 18.96 34.08
CA GLU A 28 -8.96 20.27 34.69
C GLU A 28 -7.96 21.12 33.91
N ARG A 29 -6.97 20.49 33.26
CA ARG A 29 -5.85 21.15 32.58
C ARG A 29 -5.49 20.43 31.29
N TRP A 30 -5.03 21.23 30.33
CA TRP A 30 -4.41 20.75 29.11
C TRP A 30 -2.96 20.37 29.38
N ALA A 31 -2.48 19.29 28.77
CA ALA A 31 -1.07 18.91 28.83
C ALA A 31 -0.14 20.03 28.35
N ALA A 32 1.10 20.08 28.85
CA ALA A 32 2.03 21.17 28.57
C ALA A 32 2.41 21.29 27.07
N GLN A 33 2.44 20.17 26.35
CA GLN A 33 2.74 20.11 24.92
C GLN A 33 1.79 19.13 24.21
N PRO A 34 1.49 19.32 22.91
CA PRO A 34 0.82 18.29 22.12
C PRO A 34 1.60 16.98 22.17
N GLY A 35 0.90 15.85 22.19
CA GLY A 35 1.53 14.53 22.33
C GLY A 35 2.07 14.20 23.72
N ALA A 36 2.13 15.17 24.65
CA ALA A 36 2.49 14.90 26.04
C ALA A 36 1.26 14.40 26.80
N ASP A 37 1.27 13.13 27.18
CA ASP A 37 0.32 12.55 28.13
C ASP A 37 1.13 11.88 29.24
N PRO A 38 0.93 12.26 30.52
CA PRO A 38 1.67 11.65 31.63
C PRO A 38 1.46 10.13 31.77
N ARG A 39 0.44 9.57 31.10
CA ARG A 39 0.19 8.13 31.04
C ARG A 39 1.00 7.42 29.95
N VAL A 40 1.42 8.13 28.90
CA VAL A 40 2.30 7.56 27.86
C VAL A 40 3.72 7.50 28.44
N GLN A 41 4.17 6.30 28.77
CA GLN A 41 5.46 6.06 29.41
C GLN A 41 6.27 5.04 28.62
N VAL A 42 6.79 5.45 27.46
CA VAL A 42 7.67 4.60 26.62
C VAL A 42 8.85 4.09 27.47
N GLY A 43 9.20 2.81 27.32
CA GLY A 43 10.22 2.15 28.12
C GLY A 43 9.78 1.81 29.56
N VAL A 44 8.50 1.95 29.88
CA VAL A 44 7.86 1.42 31.10
C VAL A 44 6.81 0.38 30.67
N PRO A 45 6.61 -0.71 31.44
CA PRO A 45 5.55 -1.67 31.15
C PRO A 45 4.17 -0.99 31.12
N THR A 46 3.39 -1.28 30.09
CA THR A 46 1.99 -0.91 29.95
C THR A 46 1.13 -1.65 30.99
N PRO A 47 -0.11 -1.20 31.25
CA PRO A 47 -0.98 -1.86 32.23
C PRO A 47 -1.25 -3.35 31.96
N ASP A 48 -1.16 -3.78 30.71
CA ASP A 48 -1.30 -5.18 30.28
C ASP A 48 0.05 -5.91 30.13
N GLY A 49 1.14 -5.33 30.62
CA GLY A 49 2.44 -5.98 30.73
C GLY A 49 3.26 -6.02 29.43
N ARG A 50 3.04 -5.08 28.51
CA ARG A 50 3.86 -4.93 27.29
C ARG A 50 4.90 -3.83 27.49
N LEU A 51 6.05 -3.94 26.85
CA LEU A 51 7.11 -2.94 26.90
C LEU A 51 7.28 -2.30 25.52
N CYS A 52 6.80 -1.06 25.38
CA CYS A 52 6.93 -0.28 24.15
C CYS A 52 8.25 0.51 24.18
N THR A 53 9.10 0.33 23.18
CA THR A 53 10.39 1.03 23.07
C THR A 53 10.58 1.62 21.68
N TRP A 54 11.20 2.80 21.64
CA TRP A 54 11.64 3.43 20.40
C TRP A 54 13.11 3.08 20.14
N THR A 55 13.43 2.80 18.88
CA THR A 55 14.76 2.39 18.41
C THR A 55 15.25 3.32 17.31
N ALA A 56 16.54 3.68 17.37
CA ALA A 56 17.20 4.49 16.35
C ALA A 56 17.88 3.59 15.31
N PRO A 57 17.84 3.93 14.00
CA PRO A 57 18.63 3.25 12.99
C PRO A 57 20.14 3.34 13.26
N TYR A 58 20.90 2.46 12.63
CA TYR A 58 22.35 2.48 12.75
C TYR A 58 22.91 3.83 12.25
N GLY A 59 23.86 4.40 13.00
CA GLY A 59 24.44 5.71 12.69
C GLY A 59 23.65 6.91 13.22
N TRP A 60 22.48 6.69 13.84
CA TRP A 60 21.77 7.76 14.56
C TRP A 60 22.39 8.03 15.94
N PRO A 61 22.21 9.25 16.50
CA PRO A 61 22.59 9.53 17.88
C PRO A 61 21.91 8.53 18.84
N GLN A 62 22.64 8.09 19.85
CA GLN A 62 22.05 7.25 20.90
C GLN A 62 20.90 8.02 21.57
N VAL A 63 19.71 7.44 21.51
CA VAL A 63 18.53 8.01 22.16
C VAL A 63 18.53 7.68 23.66
N PRO A 64 18.15 8.64 24.52
CA PRO A 64 18.01 8.37 25.95
C PRO A 64 17.02 7.24 26.22
N GLN A 65 17.20 6.55 27.34
CA GLN A 65 16.22 5.58 27.80
C GLN A 65 14.85 6.28 27.96
N ARG A 66 13.77 5.61 27.52
CA ARG A 66 12.38 6.13 27.56
C ARG A 66 12.09 7.29 26.61
N TRP A 67 13.04 7.65 25.76
CA TRP A 67 12.82 8.67 24.76
C TRP A 67 11.90 8.16 23.64
N PHE A 68 11.09 9.07 23.12
CA PHE A 68 10.36 8.89 21.87
C PHE A 68 10.23 10.26 21.15
N PRO A 69 9.96 10.28 19.84
CA PRO A 69 9.90 11.51 19.07
C PRO A 69 8.85 12.51 19.62
N PRO A 70 9.23 13.75 19.95
CA PRO A 70 8.26 14.79 20.33
C PRO A 70 7.36 15.17 19.15
N ALA A 71 6.31 15.94 19.43
CA ALA A 71 5.48 16.54 18.39
C ALA A 71 6.36 17.32 17.40
N LEU A 72 6.15 17.08 16.10
CA LEU A 72 6.88 17.71 14.99
C LEU A 72 8.35 17.28 14.80
N TRP A 73 8.79 16.22 15.48
CA TRP A 73 10.13 15.68 15.30
C TRP A 73 10.40 15.27 13.84
N ARG A 74 11.65 15.48 13.39
CA ARG A 74 12.15 15.04 12.09
C ARG A 74 13.49 14.31 12.22
N PRO A 75 13.72 13.26 11.41
CA PRO A 75 15.05 12.78 11.09
C PRO A 75 16.00 13.89 10.67
N THR A 76 17.28 13.69 10.95
CA THR A 76 18.30 14.50 10.28
C THR A 76 18.36 14.11 8.80
N PRO A 77 18.31 15.06 7.84
CA PRO A 77 18.30 14.75 6.41
C PRO A 77 19.52 13.97 5.90
N ARG A 78 20.64 14.03 6.65
CA ARG A 78 21.89 13.35 6.30
C ARG A 78 21.92 11.86 6.65
N LEU A 79 20.92 11.35 7.36
CA LEU A 79 20.87 9.96 7.76
C LEU A 79 20.20 9.12 6.67
N PRO A 80 20.73 7.92 6.36
CA PRO A 80 20.15 7.08 5.34
C PRO A 80 18.71 6.69 5.72
N TYR A 81 17.82 6.78 4.73
CA TYR A 81 16.48 6.23 4.85
C TYR A 81 16.55 4.71 4.66
N GLU A 82 16.19 3.98 5.70
CA GLU A 82 16.15 2.52 5.69
C GLU A 82 14.69 2.05 5.60
N VAL A 83 14.32 1.53 4.43
CA VAL A 83 12.96 1.00 4.18
C VAL A 83 12.69 -0.16 5.11
N GLY A 84 11.51 -0.17 5.76
CA GLY A 84 11.14 -1.24 6.68
C GLY A 84 11.96 -1.30 7.98
N PHE A 85 12.72 -0.25 8.31
CA PHE A 85 13.38 -0.18 9.60
C PHE A 85 12.36 -0.26 10.74
N ARG A 86 12.67 -1.04 11.78
CA ARG A 86 11.87 -1.12 13.00
C ARG A 86 12.27 -0.02 13.96
N TRP A 87 11.56 1.11 13.90
CA TRP A 87 11.59 2.26 14.80
C TRP A 87 10.95 2.02 16.16
N TRP A 88 10.01 1.10 16.23
CA TRP A 88 9.31 0.72 17.44
C TRP A 88 9.39 -0.78 17.64
N ARG A 89 9.55 -1.17 18.90
CA ARG A 89 9.48 -2.55 19.34
C ARG A 89 8.53 -2.67 20.51
N LEU A 90 7.61 -3.62 20.42
CA LEU A 90 6.68 -3.94 21.50
C LEU A 90 6.92 -5.37 21.98
N GLU A 91 7.47 -5.49 23.19
CA GLU A 91 7.82 -6.78 23.78
C GLU A 91 6.79 -7.19 24.84
N SER A 92 6.19 -8.37 24.73
CA SER A 92 5.29 -8.92 25.75
C SER A 92 6.12 -9.46 26.93
N LEU A 93 5.89 -8.97 28.16
CA LEU A 93 6.62 -9.45 29.35
C LEU A 93 6.21 -10.89 29.71
N PRO A 94 7.06 -11.63 30.44
CA PRO A 94 6.73 -13.00 30.87
C PRO A 94 5.37 -13.08 31.56
N GLY A 95 4.52 -13.99 31.08
CA GLY A 95 3.17 -14.20 31.63
C GLY A 95 2.06 -13.40 30.95
N VAL A 96 2.38 -12.50 30.02
CA VAL A 96 1.40 -11.86 29.14
C VAL A 96 1.08 -12.80 27.98
N TYR A 97 -0.18 -13.21 27.88
CA TYR A 97 -0.66 -13.97 26.74
C TYR A 97 -0.76 -13.05 25.53
N ASP A 98 0.25 -13.09 24.68
CA ASP A 98 0.14 -12.52 23.34
C ASP A 98 -0.69 -13.50 22.52
N TYR A 99 -1.85 -13.05 22.04
CA TYR A 99 -2.58 -13.76 20.99
C TYR A 99 -1.77 -13.59 19.70
N GLY A 100 -0.60 -14.24 19.65
CA GLY A 100 0.27 -14.26 18.49
C GLY A 100 -0.55 -14.69 17.30
N MET A 101 -0.75 -13.78 16.36
CA MET A 101 -1.57 -14.05 15.20
C MET A 101 -0.74 -14.68 14.10
N ASP A 102 -1.42 -15.61 13.43
CA ASP A 102 -1.08 -16.33 12.23
C ASP A 102 -0.51 -15.41 11.13
N ALA A 103 0.49 -15.89 10.37
CA ALA A 103 1.10 -15.14 9.26
C ALA A 103 0.07 -14.69 8.18
N ARG A 104 -1.13 -15.29 8.18
CA ARG A 104 -2.27 -14.91 7.33
C ARG A 104 -2.79 -13.47 7.55
N TYR A 105 -2.40 -12.80 8.64
CA TYR A 105 -2.89 -11.46 9.00
C TYR A 105 -1.90 -10.32 8.69
N ASP A 106 -0.67 -10.63 8.24
CA ASP A 106 0.32 -9.62 7.85
C ASP A 106 -0.22 -8.73 6.72
N ASP A 107 -0.83 -9.35 5.71
CA ASP A 107 -1.41 -8.61 4.59
C ASP A 107 -2.58 -7.70 5.03
N LEU A 108 -3.37 -8.11 6.03
CA LEU A 108 -4.49 -7.33 6.57
C LEU A 108 -4.00 -6.13 7.43
N LEU A 109 -2.95 -6.32 8.23
CA LEU A 109 -2.35 -5.27 9.05
C LEU A 109 -1.54 -4.28 8.22
N HIS A 110 -0.72 -4.77 7.29
CA HIS A 110 -0.02 -3.92 6.33
C HIS A 110 -1.03 -3.17 5.47
N SER A 111 -2.13 -3.79 5.06
CA SER A 111 -3.15 -3.08 4.30
C SER A 111 -3.94 -2.06 5.14
N THR A 112 -4.17 -2.29 6.44
CA THR A 112 -4.81 -1.31 7.36
C THR A 112 -4.02 0.01 7.42
N LEU A 113 -2.73 -0.06 7.11
CA LEU A 113 -1.76 1.04 7.09
C LEU A 113 -1.22 1.42 5.72
N ASN A 114 -1.41 0.59 4.70
CA ASN A 114 -1.15 0.96 3.31
C ASN A 114 -2.25 1.94 2.94
N LEU A 115 -1.94 3.22 3.13
CA LEU A 115 -2.85 4.37 3.00
C LEU A 115 -3.44 4.54 1.60
N GLU A 116 -3.12 3.64 0.68
CA GLU A 116 -3.52 3.61 -0.72
C GLU A 116 -4.53 2.52 -1.02
N ARG A 117 -4.52 1.42 -0.25
CA ARG A 117 -5.73 0.62 -0.15
C ARG A 117 -6.66 1.53 0.62
N SER A 118 -7.60 2.13 -0.09
CA SER A 118 -8.94 2.33 0.43
C SER A 118 -9.23 1.08 1.26
N PHE A 119 -8.97 1.10 2.57
CA PHE A 119 -9.68 0.23 3.47
C PHE A 119 -11.08 0.77 3.31
N PRO A 120 -11.90 0.07 2.54
CA PRO A 120 -13.22 0.56 2.27
C PRO A 120 -13.91 0.51 3.62
N ASP A 121 -14.11 1.70 4.16
CA ASP A 121 -14.66 1.95 5.49
C ASP A 121 -16.14 1.52 5.59
N THR A 122 -16.57 0.58 4.76
CA THR A 122 -17.96 0.25 4.58
C THR A 122 -18.16 -1.25 4.68
N PRO A 123 -19.16 -1.69 5.46
CA PRO A 123 -19.81 -2.99 5.27
C PRO A 123 -20.07 -3.32 3.78
N ALA A 124 -20.20 -2.30 2.92
CA ALA A 124 -20.38 -2.42 1.48
C ALA A 124 -19.22 -3.10 0.73
N TYR A 125 -17.96 -2.96 1.17
CA TYR A 125 -16.88 -3.70 0.51
C TYR A 125 -16.77 -5.14 0.97
N PHE A 126 -16.86 -5.38 2.28
CA PHE A 126 -16.93 -6.76 2.74
C PHE A 126 -18.14 -7.45 2.09
N ALA A 127 -19.24 -6.74 1.92
CA ALA A 127 -20.35 -7.18 1.10
C ALA A 127 -19.98 -7.45 -0.37
N SER A 128 -19.13 -6.63 -1.00
CA SER A 128 -18.71 -6.81 -2.40
C SER A 128 -17.81 -8.03 -2.65
N ILE A 129 -17.03 -8.47 -1.65
CA ILE A 129 -16.09 -9.60 -1.78
C ILE A 129 -16.57 -10.87 -1.07
N ALA A 130 -17.63 -10.78 -0.27
CA ALA A 130 -18.23 -11.94 0.35
C ALA A 130 -18.87 -12.83 -0.72
N GLU A 131 -18.77 -14.14 -0.50
CA GLU A 131 -19.58 -15.09 -1.22
C GLU A 131 -21.06 -14.75 -1.01
N LYS A 132 -21.83 -14.72 -2.11
CA LYS A 132 -23.26 -14.47 -2.03
C LYS A 132 -23.97 -15.77 -1.71
N VAL A 133 -24.77 -15.77 -0.65
CA VAL A 133 -25.60 -16.89 -0.23
C VAL A 133 -27.06 -16.54 -0.34
N TRP A 134 -27.91 -17.55 -0.42
CA TRP A 134 -29.35 -17.34 -0.39
C TRP A 134 -29.79 -16.90 1.01
N VAL A 135 -30.50 -15.76 1.10
CA VAL A 135 -30.99 -15.19 2.36
C VAL A 135 -32.51 -15.02 2.31
N ALA A 136 -33.18 -15.67 3.26
CA ALA A 136 -34.63 -15.58 3.43
C ALA A 136 -35.05 -14.13 3.79
N PRO A 137 -36.14 -13.60 3.21
CA PRO A 137 -36.78 -12.39 3.67
C PRO A 137 -37.08 -12.40 5.17
N PRO A 138 -37.13 -11.24 5.85
CA PRO A 138 -37.33 -11.17 7.30
C PRO A 138 -38.69 -11.74 7.76
N ASN A 139 -39.68 -11.77 6.86
CA ASN A 139 -41.01 -12.34 7.09
C ASN A 139 -41.11 -13.84 6.76
N TRP A 140 -40.04 -14.47 6.27
CA TRP A 140 -40.00 -15.89 5.95
C TRP A 140 -39.23 -16.67 7.04
N PRO A 141 -39.42 -18.00 7.15
CA PRO A 141 -38.59 -18.83 8.01
C PRO A 141 -37.11 -18.75 7.61
N ALA A 142 -36.21 -18.71 8.59
CA ALA A 142 -34.78 -18.72 8.34
C ALA A 142 -34.35 -20.03 7.66
N ALA A 143 -33.60 -19.94 6.57
CA ALA A 143 -33.03 -21.11 5.92
C ALA A 143 -31.88 -21.72 6.73
N PRO A 144 -31.65 -23.04 6.62
CA PRO A 144 -30.43 -23.68 7.11
C PRO A 144 -29.17 -23.07 6.48
N SER A 145 -28.01 -23.29 7.12
CA SER A 145 -26.72 -22.91 6.52
C SER A 145 -26.55 -23.60 5.16
N ASP A 146 -26.05 -22.85 4.19
CA ASP A 146 -25.64 -23.37 2.88
C ASP A 146 -26.81 -23.97 2.07
N TRP A 147 -28.05 -23.62 2.44
CA TRP A 147 -29.24 -24.03 1.73
C TRP A 147 -29.54 -23.07 0.57
N GLU A 148 -29.76 -23.64 -0.60
CA GLU A 148 -30.24 -22.92 -1.78
C GLU A 148 -31.56 -23.52 -2.29
N PRO A 149 -32.48 -22.69 -2.80
CA PRO A 149 -33.73 -23.19 -3.37
C PRO A 149 -33.44 -24.06 -4.61
N PRO A 150 -33.92 -25.31 -4.66
CA PRO A 150 -33.75 -26.14 -5.85
C PRO A 150 -34.51 -25.56 -7.04
N ALA A 151 -34.13 -25.97 -8.26
CA ALA A 151 -34.81 -25.53 -9.48
C ALA A 151 -36.32 -25.80 -9.42
N GLY A 152 -37.13 -24.77 -9.67
CA GLY A 152 -38.60 -24.85 -9.60
C GLY A 152 -39.18 -24.75 -8.19
N TRP A 153 -38.37 -24.43 -7.18
CA TRP A 153 -38.85 -24.15 -5.84
C TRP A 153 -39.68 -22.85 -5.79
N HIS A 154 -40.76 -22.88 -5.01
CA HIS A 154 -41.60 -21.72 -4.75
C HIS A 154 -41.85 -21.58 -3.23
N PRO A 155 -41.86 -20.34 -2.70
CA PRO A 155 -42.15 -20.12 -1.29
C PRO A 155 -43.60 -20.44 -0.97
N ASP A 156 -43.87 -20.85 0.27
CA ASP A 156 -45.24 -21.05 0.74
C ASP A 156 -45.98 -19.71 0.75
N LEU A 157 -47.18 -19.68 0.15
CA LEU A 157 -48.01 -18.48 0.06
C LEU A 157 -48.35 -17.87 1.43
N SER A 158 -48.33 -18.69 2.49
CA SER A 158 -48.60 -18.24 3.87
C SER A 158 -47.50 -17.38 4.47
N TRP A 159 -46.27 -17.37 3.91
CA TRP A 159 -45.15 -16.55 4.40
C TRP A 159 -45.26 -15.08 3.94
N GLY A 160 -46.19 -14.79 3.03
CA GLY A 160 -46.36 -13.47 2.44
C GLY A 160 -45.28 -13.15 1.40
N PRO A 161 -45.47 -12.06 0.63
CA PRO A 161 -44.49 -11.65 -0.38
C PRO A 161 -43.18 -11.22 0.28
N ALA A 162 -42.06 -11.37 -0.43
CA ALA A 162 -40.82 -10.72 -0.03
C ALA A 162 -41.01 -9.19 -0.06
N PRO A 163 -40.30 -8.43 0.79
CA PRO A 163 -40.30 -6.97 0.71
C PRO A 163 -39.94 -6.47 -0.68
N GLU A 164 -40.51 -5.34 -1.08
CA GLU A 164 -40.20 -4.72 -2.36
C GLU A 164 -38.69 -4.41 -2.45
N GLY A 165 -38.05 -4.85 -3.54
CA GLY A 165 -36.61 -4.69 -3.75
C GLY A 165 -35.72 -5.68 -2.98
N TRP A 166 -36.27 -6.74 -2.38
CA TRP A 166 -35.47 -7.77 -1.70
C TRP A 166 -34.57 -8.55 -2.66
N GLU A 167 -33.26 -8.53 -2.41
CA GLU A 167 -32.29 -9.37 -3.09
C GLU A 167 -32.16 -10.71 -2.34
N PHE A 168 -32.42 -11.83 -3.01
CA PHE A 168 -32.32 -13.15 -2.39
C PHE A 168 -30.88 -13.65 -2.26
N TYR A 169 -29.97 -13.16 -3.09
CA TYR A 169 -28.56 -13.51 -3.03
C TYR A 169 -27.80 -12.34 -2.44
N GLN A 170 -27.55 -12.42 -1.13
CA GLN A 170 -26.87 -11.39 -0.36
C GLN A 170 -25.49 -11.90 0.06
N PRO A 171 -24.53 -11.00 0.30
CA PRO A 171 -23.28 -11.32 0.99
C PRO A 171 -23.53 -12.18 2.22
N ASP A 172 -22.74 -13.25 2.43
CA ASP A 172 -22.90 -14.10 3.61
C ASP A 172 -22.87 -13.26 4.89
N PRO A 173 -24.00 -13.14 5.61
CA PRO A 173 -24.09 -12.29 6.79
C PRO A 173 -23.22 -12.81 7.93
N ARG A 174 -22.92 -14.12 7.99
CA ARG A 174 -22.01 -14.69 8.99
C ARG A 174 -20.57 -14.37 8.68
N TRP A 175 -20.15 -14.59 7.44
CA TRP A 175 -18.83 -14.18 6.96
C TRP A 175 -18.61 -12.68 7.17
N LEU A 176 -19.60 -11.85 6.82
CA LEU A 176 -19.57 -10.40 7.02
C LEU A 176 -19.44 -10.04 8.50
N ALA A 177 -20.25 -10.65 9.38
CA ALA A 177 -20.17 -10.43 10.81
C ALA A 177 -18.81 -10.84 11.39
N GLU A 178 -18.29 -12.01 10.99
CA GLU A 178 -16.97 -12.51 11.41
C GLU A 178 -15.85 -11.58 10.94
N HIS A 179 -15.86 -11.11 9.70
CA HIS A 179 -14.82 -10.24 9.16
C HIS A 179 -14.90 -8.81 9.72
N LEU A 180 -16.11 -8.32 10.02
CA LEU A 180 -16.30 -7.06 10.75
C LEU A 180 -15.84 -7.21 12.22
N GLU A 181 -16.10 -8.34 12.87
CA GLU A 181 -15.62 -8.63 14.22
C GLU A 181 -14.09 -8.81 14.25
N LEU A 182 -13.50 -9.48 13.25
CA LEU A 182 -12.05 -9.62 13.08
C LEU A 182 -11.39 -8.27 12.81
N ARG A 183 -12.01 -7.41 11.99
CA ARG A 183 -11.61 -6.01 11.82
C ARG A 183 -11.60 -5.31 13.19
N ASP A 184 -12.66 -5.44 13.97
CA ASP A 184 -12.76 -4.80 15.28
C ASP A 184 -11.72 -5.37 16.26
N ARG A 185 -11.41 -6.67 16.19
CA ARG A 185 -10.33 -7.31 16.95
C ARG A 185 -8.94 -6.85 16.50
N VAL A 186 -8.74 -6.61 15.20
CA VAL A 186 -7.54 -5.96 14.68
C VAL A 186 -7.45 -4.55 15.23
N PHE A 187 -8.55 -3.79 15.35
CA PHE A 187 -8.55 -2.49 16.05
C PHE A 187 -8.41 -2.59 17.57
N VAL A 188 -8.54 -3.77 18.19
CA VAL A 188 -8.18 -4.03 19.60
C VAL A 188 -6.67 -4.33 19.77
N LEU A 189 -5.92 -4.44 18.67
CA LEU A 189 -4.46 -4.63 18.52
C LEU A 189 -3.74 -5.35 19.67
N GLY A 190 -3.46 -6.63 19.44
CA GLY A 190 -2.30 -7.30 20.07
C GLY A 190 -0.99 -6.56 19.76
N SER A 191 0.11 -6.96 20.42
CA SER A 191 1.38 -6.24 20.38
C SER A 191 1.89 -5.97 18.95
N TYR A 192 1.74 -6.93 18.06
CA TYR A 192 2.22 -6.84 16.68
C TYR A 192 1.54 -5.75 15.85
N GLY A 193 0.22 -5.58 16.01
CA GLY A 193 -0.52 -4.57 15.24
C GLY A 193 -0.15 -3.15 15.65
N ILE A 194 -0.02 -2.90 16.97
CA ILE A 194 0.48 -1.62 17.49
C ILE A 194 1.89 -1.35 16.98
N GLU A 195 2.78 -2.34 17.07
CA GLU A 195 4.16 -2.20 16.59
C GLU A 195 4.17 -1.82 15.11
N THR A 196 3.35 -2.48 14.30
CA THR A 196 3.26 -2.20 12.85
C THR A 196 2.75 -0.78 12.58
N LEU A 197 1.69 -0.32 13.28
CA LEU A 197 1.17 1.04 13.17
C LEU A 197 2.24 2.08 13.50
N LEU A 198 2.89 1.92 14.64
CA LEU A 198 3.90 2.86 15.10
C LEU A 198 5.09 2.90 14.13
N ASN A 199 5.56 1.75 13.66
CA ASN A 199 6.64 1.67 12.68
C ASN A 199 6.28 2.36 11.36
N ARG A 200 5.07 2.14 10.83
CA ARG A 200 4.66 2.79 9.59
C ARG A 200 4.55 4.30 9.73
N VAL A 201 4.06 4.79 10.87
CA VAL A 201 4.00 6.24 11.15
C VAL A 201 5.40 6.86 11.11
N GLU A 202 6.42 6.21 11.69
CA GLU A 202 7.80 6.71 11.60
C GLU A 202 8.39 6.58 10.21
N GLU A 203 8.04 5.52 9.49
CA GLU A 203 8.47 5.31 8.11
C GLU A 203 7.98 6.45 7.21
N TYR A 204 6.75 6.94 7.36
CA TYR A 204 6.25 8.10 6.62
C TYR A 204 6.98 9.40 6.95
N VAL A 205 7.29 9.63 8.22
CA VAL A 205 8.10 10.80 8.62
C VAL A 205 9.49 10.71 7.99
N ALA A 206 10.14 9.55 8.07
CA ALA A 206 11.46 9.31 7.51
C ALA A 206 11.49 9.45 5.99
N TRP A 207 10.50 8.87 5.30
CA TRP A 207 10.31 9.00 3.86
C TRP A 207 10.12 10.45 3.44
N SER A 208 9.25 11.21 4.12
CA SER A 208 8.95 12.60 3.77
C SER A 208 10.20 13.49 3.80
N VAL A 209 11.08 13.29 4.79
CA VAL A 209 12.37 13.98 4.88
C VAL A 209 13.30 13.57 3.76
N ALA A 210 13.40 12.27 3.51
CA ALA A 210 14.35 11.73 2.56
C ALA A 210 13.97 12.06 1.10
N VAL A 211 12.69 12.08 0.74
CA VAL A 211 12.21 12.51 -0.59
C VAL A 211 12.56 13.97 -0.85
N VAL A 212 12.16 14.89 0.04
CA VAL A 212 12.42 16.33 -0.13
C VAL A 212 13.91 16.61 -0.21
N GLU A 213 14.71 15.98 0.65
CA GLU A 213 16.17 16.10 0.61
C GLU A 213 16.76 15.56 -0.68
N ARG A 214 16.25 14.42 -1.20
CA ARG A 214 16.76 13.86 -2.45
C ARG A 214 16.45 14.74 -3.65
N LEU A 215 15.28 15.38 -3.68
CA LEU A 215 14.93 16.36 -4.73
C LEU A 215 15.83 17.58 -4.67
N ARG A 216 16.16 18.08 -3.47
CA ARG A 216 17.15 19.16 -3.31
C ARG A 216 18.52 18.76 -3.86
N GLN A 217 18.99 17.56 -3.54
CA GLN A 217 20.27 17.06 -4.05
C GLN A 217 20.29 16.91 -5.57
N VAL A 218 19.22 16.39 -6.17
CA VAL A 218 19.09 16.33 -7.65
C VAL A 218 19.16 17.74 -8.23
N SER A 219 18.39 18.68 -7.68
CA SER A 219 18.35 20.08 -8.11
C SER A 219 19.72 20.75 -8.00
N GLU A 220 20.39 20.67 -6.85
CA GLU A 220 21.73 21.22 -6.64
C GLU A 220 22.75 20.61 -7.60
N PHE A 221 22.66 19.31 -7.83
CA PHE A 221 23.59 18.62 -8.71
C PHE A 221 23.39 19.00 -10.18
N LEU A 222 22.14 19.11 -10.66
CA LEU A 222 21.84 19.60 -12.02
C LEU A 222 22.38 21.02 -12.26
N VAL A 223 22.23 21.92 -11.29
CA VAL A 223 22.83 23.25 -11.35
C VAL A 223 24.36 23.16 -11.48
N SER A 224 24.99 22.25 -10.75
CA SER A 224 26.44 22.04 -10.81
C SER A 224 26.94 21.51 -12.17
N THR A 225 26.08 20.81 -12.93
CA THR A 225 26.40 20.34 -14.29
C THR A 225 26.19 21.43 -15.36
N GLY A 226 25.75 22.62 -14.97
CA GLY A 226 25.39 23.69 -15.90
C GLY A 226 23.98 23.57 -16.49
N ALA A 227 23.19 22.57 -16.05
CA ALA A 227 21.78 22.54 -16.34
C ALA A 227 21.10 23.59 -15.44
N ALA A 228 20.52 24.63 -16.03
CA ALA A 228 19.90 25.73 -15.26
C ALA A 228 18.63 25.33 -14.49
N GLU A 229 18.28 24.04 -14.49
CA GLU A 229 17.10 23.50 -13.84
C GLU A 229 17.35 23.36 -12.33
N ARG A 230 16.39 23.86 -11.55
CA ARG A 230 16.43 23.82 -10.09
C ARG A 230 15.02 23.83 -9.52
N LEU A 231 14.89 23.40 -8.27
CA LEU A 231 13.70 23.70 -7.48
C LEU A 231 13.52 25.22 -7.39
N THR A 232 12.34 25.68 -7.78
CA THR A 232 11.95 27.08 -7.61
C THR A 232 11.66 27.36 -6.12
N PRO A 233 11.77 28.62 -5.66
CA PRO A 233 11.42 28.97 -4.28
C PRO A 233 9.98 28.59 -3.89
N ASP A 234 9.09 28.59 -4.89
CA ASP A 234 7.69 28.21 -4.74
C ASP A 234 7.52 26.69 -4.58
N GLU A 235 8.20 25.87 -5.41
CA GLU A 235 8.28 24.41 -5.22
C GLU A 235 8.90 24.04 -3.87
N GLU A 236 9.99 24.71 -3.46
CA GLU A 236 10.60 24.49 -2.14
C GLU A 236 9.63 24.79 -1.00
N SER A 237 8.86 25.87 -1.12
CA SER A 237 7.85 26.26 -0.13
C SER A 237 6.69 25.27 -0.06
N ARG A 238 6.19 24.78 -1.21
CA ARG A 238 5.13 23.77 -1.25
C ARG A 238 5.59 22.42 -0.70
N LEU A 239 6.78 21.95 -1.11
CA LEU A 239 7.37 20.72 -0.57
C LEU A 239 7.57 20.80 0.95
N ALA A 240 8.06 21.93 1.46
CA ALA A 240 8.18 22.14 2.90
C ALA A 240 6.81 22.12 3.59
N THR A 241 5.81 22.79 3.04
CA THR A 241 4.46 22.83 3.60
C THR A 241 3.80 21.45 3.65
N ALA A 242 3.90 20.67 2.57
CA ALA A 242 3.37 19.32 2.49
C ALA A 242 4.11 18.36 3.43
N GLN A 243 5.45 18.46 3.49
CA GLN A 243 6.26 17.71 4.46
C GLN A 243 5.86 18.03 5.91
N ASP A 244 5.64 19.31 6.22
CA ASP A 244 5.20 19.74 7.54
C ASP A 244 3.83 19.14 7.90
N ALA A 245 2.93 19.02 6.93
CA ALA A 245 1.63 18.37 7.11
C ALA A 245 1.78 16.86 7.41
N VAL A 246 2.69 16.16 6.73
CA VAL A 246 2.99 14.75 7.03
C VAL A 246 3.52 14.61 8.45
N VAL A 247 4.50 15.42 8.82
CA VAL A 247 5.13 15.39 10.15
C VAL A 247 4.10 15.68 11.26
N ARG A 248 3.20 16.65 11.06
CA ARG A 248 2.09 16.95 12.00
C ARG A 248 1.15 15.76 12.15
N SER A 249 0.62 15.26 11.04
CA SER A 249 -0.39 14.21 11.04
C SER A 249 0.18 12.88 11.57
N ALA A 250 1.43 12.57 11.22
CA ALA A 250 2.14 11.41 11.75
C ALA A 250 2.37 11.53 13.27
N SER A 251 2.72 12.72 13.76
CA SER A 251 2.85 12.96 15.20
C SER A 251 1.54 12.73 15.95
N ALA A 252 0.41 13.16 15.36
CA ALA A 252 -0.92 12.90 15.92
C ALA A 252 -1.27 11.40 15.89
N ALA A 253 -0.98 10.70 14.80
CA ALA A 253 -1.18 9.26 14.66
C ALA A 253 -0.37 8.47 15.70
N ARG A 254 0.94 8.74 15.81
CA ARG A 254 1.82 8.14 16.81
C ARG A 254 1.26 8.33 18.22
N THR A 255 0.92 9.57 18.56
CA THR A 255 0.38 9.93 19.88
C THR A 255 -0.88 9.14 20.19
N TYR A 256 -1.81 9.07 19.23
CA TYR A 256 -3.07 8.36 19.40
C TYR A 256 -2.85 6.86 19.60
N VAL A 257 -1.96 6.24 18.81
CA VAL A 257 -1.63 4.82 18.95
C VAL A 257 -0.98 4.55 20.30
N LEU A 258 -0.02 5.37 20.73
CA LEU A 258 0.58 5.24 22.06
C LEU A 258 -0.45 5.41 23.18
N HIS A 259 -1.42 6.30 23.03
CA HIS A 259 -2.50 6.44 24.00
C HIS A 259 -3.32 5.15 24.14
N ALA A 260 -3.72 4.54 23.02
CA ALA A 260 -4.45 3.27 23.03
C ALA A 260 -3.67 2.19 23.79
N VAL A 261 -2.35 2.14 23.58
CA VAL A 261 -1.43 1.21 24.26
C VAL A 261 -1.37 1.44 25.78
N PHE A 262 -1.24 2.69 26.21
CA PHE A 262 -1.01 3.01 27.62
C PHE A 262 -2.28 3.25 28.45
N SER A 263 -3.43 3.45 27.81
CA SER A 263 -4.69 3.78 28.50
C SER A 263 -5.72 2.65 28.51
N VAL A 264 -5.38 1.46 27.99
CA VAL A 264 -6.28 0.27 27.91
C VAL A 264 -7.63 0.63 27.25
N GLY A 265 -7.61 1.62 26.35
CA GLY A 265 -8.80 2.13 25.67
C GLY A 265 -8.90 1.56 24.25
N ALA A 266 -10.12 1.27 23.82
CA ALA A 266 -10.37 0.95 22.41
C ALA A 266 -10.13 2.21 21.55
N PHE A 267 -9.63 2.01 20.33
CA PHE A 267 -9.64 3.06 19.32
C PHE A 267 -11.10 3.50 19.10
N ASP A 268 -11.36 4.80 19.19
CA ASP A 268 -12.68 5.37 18.94
C ASP A 268 -12.76 5.94 17.50
N GLY A 269 -13.90 6.54 17.17
CA GLY A 269 -14.13 7.12 15.85
C GLY A 269 -13.13 8.22 15.46
N TRP A 270 -12.35 8.75 16.39
CA TRP A 270 -11.32 9.76 16.16
C TRP A 270 -10.11 9.22 15.39
N PHE A 271 -9.76 7.93 15.58
CA PHE A 271 -8.64 7.32 14.85
C PHE A 271 -8.82 7.45 13.34
N ARG A 272 -10.07 7.36 12.86
CA ARG A 272 -10.42 7.56 11.44
C ARG A 272 -10.02 8.96 10.95
N ASN A 273 -10.25 9.99 11.76
CA ASN A 273 -9.89 11.37 11.39
C ASN A 273 -8.38 11.56 11.35
N VAL A 274 -7.67 11.01 12.34
CA VAL A 274 -6.20 11.09 12.40
C VAL A 274 -5.57 10.35 11.22
N ARG A 275 -6.10 9.17 10.87
CA ARG A 275 -5.71 8.42 9.68
C ARG A 275 -6.00 9.21 8.40
N ALA A 276 -7.20 9.74 8.24
CA ALA A 276 -7.58 10.51 7.05
C ALA A 276 -6.69 11.75 6.84
N ALA A 277 -6.36 12.47 7.92
CA ALA A 277 -5.44 13.61 7.86
C ALA A 277 -4.03 13.20 7.42
N LEU A 278 -3.51 12.07 7.93
CA LEU A 278 -2.21 11.54 7.52
C LEU A 278 -2.21 11.12 6.04
N ASN A 279 -3.28 10.47 5.56
CA ASN A 279 -3.42 10.07 4.16
C ASN A 279 -3.41 11.28 3.23
N PHE A 280 -4.19 12.30 3.59
CA PHE A 280 -4.28 13.53 2.83
C PHE A 280 -2.89 14.20 2.74
N ALA A 281 -2.19 14.33 3.86
CA ALA A 281 -0.85 14.91 3.89
C ALA A 281 0.18 14.11 3.09
N MET A 282 0.12 12.77 3.14
CA MET A 282 1.01 11.89 2.37
C MET A 282 0.78 12.04 0.86
N ARG A 283 -0.49 12.08 0.44
CA ARG A 283 -0.86 12.29 -0.96
C ARG A 283 -0.41 13.66 -1.47
N ASP A 284 -0.68 14.71 -0.71
CA ASP A 284 -0.28 16.08 -1.02
C ASP A 284 1.24 16.19 -1.21
N LEU A 285 2.02 15.59 -0.28
CA LEU A 285 3.48 15.54 -0.44
C LEU A 285 3.91 14.74 -1.66
N TYR A 286 3.28 13.60 -1.94
CA TYR A 286 3.60 12.82 -3.12
C TYR A 286 3.34 13.58 -4.42
N GLU A 287 2.20 14.25 -4.54
CA GLU A 287 1.82 15.03 -5.72
C GLU A 287 2.84 16.16 -5.99
N GLU A 288 3.18 16.93 -4.94
CA GLU A 288 4.20 17.98 -5.03
C GLU A 288 5.59 17.41 -5.38
N ALA A 289 5.99 16.32 -4.72
CA ALA A 289 7.28 15.67 -4.97
C ALA A 289 7.37 15.06 -6.36
N SER A 290 6.31 14.43 -6.85
CA SER A 290 6.22 13.81 -8.17
C SER A 290 6.25 14.87 -9.27
N SER A 291 5.56 15.99 -9.08
CA SER A 291 5.60 17.13 -10.00
C SER A 291 7.02 17.69 -10.13
N ALA A 292 7.66 17.98 -8.99
CA ALA A 292 9.04 18.47 -8.95
C ALA A 292 10.02 17.44 -9.56
N PHE A 293 9.89 16.16 -9.20
CA PHE A 293 10.71 15.07 -9.71
C PHE A 293 10.62 14.96 -11.23
N THR A 294 9.42 14.97 -11.80
CA THR A 294 9.21 14.83 -13.26
C THR A 294 9.95 15.92 -14.02
N ARG A 295 9.89 17.16 -13.53
CA ARG A 295 10.62 18.31 -14.09
C ARG A 295 12.13 18.13 -14.02
N LEU A 296 12.66 17.84 -12.83
CA LEU A 296 14.10 17.63 -12.60
C LEU A 296 14.64 16.44 -13.41
N ALA A 297 13.90 15.33 -13.45
CA ALA A 297 14.26 14.12 -14.16
C ALA A 297 14.28 14.35 -15.68
N GLY A 298 13.35 15.13 -16.24
CA GLY A 298 13.35 15.51 -17.65
C GLY A 298 14.67 16.16 -18.06
N THR A 299 15.11 17.18 -17.31
CA THR A 299 16.41 17.81 -17.55
C THR A 299 17.59 16.86 -17.31
N GLY A 300 17.49 16.02 -16.28
CA GLY A 300 18.51 15.02 -15.98
C GLY A 300 18.70 13.99 -17.09
N VAL A 301 17.63 13.54 -17.74
CA VAL A 301 17.69 12.69 -18.94
C VAL A 301 18.41 13.40 -20.08
N SER A 302 18.20 14.70 -20.28
CA SER A 302 18.97 15.49 -21.26
C SER A 302 20.46 15.59 -20.91
N VAL A 303 20.84 15.65 -19.63
CA VAL A 303 22.24 15.57 -19.21
C VAL A 303 22.84 14.20 -19.50
N VAL A 304 22.12 13.13 -19.17
CA VAL A 304 22.59 11.74 -19.34
C VAL A 304 22.73 11.36 -20.81
N SER A 305 21.78 11.76 -21.66
CA SER A 305 21.79 11.51 -23.10
C SER A 305 22.82 12.33 -23.88
N GLY A 306 23.34 13.40 -23.27
CA GLY A 306 24.33 14.29 -23.87
C GLY A 306 23.75 15.49 -24.62
N ASP A 307 22.42 15.69 -24.57
CA ASP A 307 21.76 16.89 -25.09
C ASP A 307 22.24 18.16 -24.34
N ILE A 308 22.51 18.01 -23.04
CA ILE A 308 23.17 19.04 -22.21
C ILE A 308 24.63 18.62 -22.01
N PRO A 309 25.62 19.44 -22.40
CA PRO A 309 27.03 19.12 -22.22
C PRO A 309 27.40 18.98 -20.73
N ALA A 310 27.84 17.79 -20.33
CA ALA A 310 28.38 17.50 -19.01
C ALA A 310 29.48 16.42 -19.07
N PRO A 311 30.47 16.42 -18.15
CA PRO A 311 31.48 15.37 -18.05
C PRO A 311 30.85 13.99 -17.76
N ASP A 312 31.47 12.91 -18.22
CA ASP A 312 30.95 11.54 -18.04
C ASP A 312 30.70 11.18 -16.57
N ALA A 313 31.59 11.59 -15.66
CA ALA A 313 31.41 11.39 -14.22
C ALA A 313 30.13 12.08 -13.69
N ALA A 314 29.80 13.26 -14.21
CA ALA A 314 28.59 13.97 -13.84
C ALA A 314 27.34 13.29 -14.41
N ARG A 315 27.40 12.73 -15.63
CA ARG A 315 26.28 11.98 -16.22
C ARG A 315 25.94 10.74 -15.40
N VAL A 316 26.95 9.98 -14.98
CA VAL A 316 26.77 8.80 -14.11
C VAL A 316 26.13 9.19 -12.79
N GLU A 317 26.58 10.29 -12.18
CA GLU A 317 26.05 10.76 -10.91
C GLU A 317 24.62 11.31 -11.03
N VAL A 318 24.30 12.08 -12.07
CA VAL A 318 22.92 12.53 -12.37
C VAL A 318 22.00 11.31 -12.50
N HIS A 319 22.40 10.31 -13.28
CA HIS A 319 21.63 9.08 -13.45
C HIS A 319 21.40 8.37 -12.10
N SER A 320 22.45 8.23 -11.29
CA SER A 320 22.37 7.62 -9.96
C SER A 320 21.39 8.36 -9.05
N LEU A 321 21.48 9.68 -8.98
CA LEU A 321 20.60 10.50 -8.14
C LEU A 321 19.14 10.45 -8.59
N ILE A 322 18.87 10.46 -9.91
CA ILE A 322 17.51 10.32 -10.44
C ILE A 322 16.93 8.94 -10.11
N MET A 323 17.72 7.87 -10.25
CA MET A 323 17.26 6.52 -9.90
C MET A 323 16.99 6.38 -8.41
N GLN A 324 17.82 6.98 -7.56
CA GLN A 324 17.59 7.01 -6.10
C GLN A 324 16.35 7.84 -5.74
N ALA A 325 16.17 9.02 -6.35
CA ALA A 325 15.00 9.88 -6.16
C ALA A 325 13.71 9.20 -6.62
N SER A 326 13.75 8.53 -7.77
CA SER A 326 12.64 7.74 -8.27
C SER A 326 12.32 6.58 -7.32
N ALA A 327 13.33 5.78 -6.95
CA ALA A 327 13.14 4.64 -6.07
C ALA A 327 12.51 5.05 -4.74
N ILE A 328 12.97 6.14 -4.12
CA ILE A 328 12.42 6.59 -2.84
C ILE A 328 11.00 7.16 -2.97
N LEU A 329 10.71 7.90 -4.04
CA LEU A 329 9.38 8.45 -4.30
C LEU A 329 8.33 7.34 -4.46
N HIS A 330 8.70 6.22 -5.10
CA HIS A 330 7.79 5.11 -5.38
C HIS A 330 7.50 4.18 -4.19
N ILE A 331 8.15 4.36 -3.04
CA ILE A 331 7.95 3.48 -1.87
C ILE A 331 6.54 3.61 -1.28
N HIS A 332 6.00 4.83 -1.29
CA HIS A 332 4.65 5.16 -0.79
C HIS A 332 3.86 5.97 -1.82
N ALA A 333 4.02 5.60 -3.10
CA ALA A 333 3.34 6.25 -4.20
C ALA A 333 1.85 5.86 -4.24
N PRO A 334 0.91 6.79 -4.00
CA PRO A 334 -0.51 6.51 -3.92
C PRO A 334 -0.97 5.57 -5.04
N LEU A 335 -1.62 4.45 -4.71
CA LEU A 335 -2.41 3.65 -5.64
C LEU A 335 -3.30 4.61 -6.42
N ARG A 336 -2.95 4.78 -7.71
CA ARG A 336 -3.75 5.56 -8.64
C ARG A 336 -5.07 4.81 -8.86
N GLY A 337 -6.16 5.57 -8.93
CA GLY A 337 -7.47 5.00 -9.20
C GLY A 337 -7.47 4.33 -10.57
N GLU A 338 -8.11 3.17 -10.67
CA GLU A 338 -8.10 2.21 -11.80
C GLU A 338 -8.64 2.74 -13.15
N GLY A 339 -8.72 4.06 -13.37
CA GLY A 339 -9.18 4.66 -14.63
C GLY A 339 -8.43 5.94 -15.05
N GLN A 340 -7.33 6.30 -14.38
CA GLN A 340 -6.54 7.50 -14.72
C GLN A 340 -5.13 7.17 -15.23
N ASP A 341 -4.70 5.91 -15.11
CA ASP A 341 -3.42 5.42 -15.63
C ASP A 341 -3.41 5.26 -17.16
N GLU A 342 -4.57 5.07 -17.79
CA GLU A 342 -4.64 4.97 -19.26
C GLU A 342 -4.38 6.31 -19.96
N ASP A 343 -4.87 7.42 -19.40
CA ASP A 343 -4.83 8.74 -20.06
C ASP A 343 -3.50 9.51 -19.85
N ASP A 344 -2.79 9.28 -18.74
CA ASP A 344 -1.56 10.02 -18.38
C ASP A 344 -0.26 9.26 -18.72
N GLU A 345 -0.25 7.91 -18.77
CA GLU A 345 0.91 7.16 -19.26
C GLU A 345 1.07 7.27 -20.80
N GLU A 346 -0.02 7.50 -21.53
CA GLU A 346 -0.05 7.74 -22.97
C GLU A 346 0.62 9.06 -23.38
N ARG A 347 0.86 9.99 -22.44
CA ARG A 347 1.48 11.30 -22.73
C ARG A 347 2.97 11.38 -22.40
N GLY A 348 3.49 10.49 -21.54
CA GLY A 348 4.89 10.54 -21.06
C GLY A 348 5.85 9.51 -21.68
N ALA A 349 5.36 8.40 -22.25
CA ALA A 349 6.16 7.23 -22.64
C ALA A 349 6.34 7.01 -24.16
N THR A 350 6.15 8.04 -24.98
CA THR A 350 5.69 7.89 -26.37
C THR A 350 6.73 7.60 -27.45
N THR A 351 7.88 6.97 -27.19
CA THR A 351 8.67 6.49 -28.37
C THR A 351 9.56 5.27 -28.20
N ARG A 352 10.26 5.06 -27.08
CA ARG A 352 11.15 3.89 -26.90
C ARG A 352 10.54 2.74 -26.10
N GLY A 353 9.75 3.04 -25.06
CA GLY A 353 9.07 2.02 -24.26
C GLY A 353 8.03 1.24 -25.06
N HIS A 354 7.32 1.93 -25.96
CA HIS A 354 6.27 1.35 -26.80
C HIS A 354 6.78 0.17 -27.65
N ALA A 355 7.96 0.33 -28.24
CA ALA A 355 8.54 -0.70 -29.09
C ALA A 355 8.96 -1.96 -28.30
N HIS A 356 9.30 -1.85 -27.02
CA HIS A 356 9.81 -2.98 -26.24
C HIS A 356 8.71 -3.84 -25.61
N TRP A 357 7.62 -3.26 -25.11
CA TRP A 357 6.50 -4.06 -24.58
C TRP A 357 5.77 -4.78 -25.72
N GLU A 358 5.52 -4.09 -26.83
CA GLU A 358 4.92 -4.68 -28.02
C GLU A 358 5.74 -5.85 -28.58
N ARG A 359 7.07 -5.71 -28.53
CA ARG A 359 8.02 -6.76 -28.94
C ARG A 359 8.08 -7.91 -27.94
N ALA A 360 7.91 -7.64 -26.64
CA ALA A 360 7.83 -8.68 -25.61
C ALA A 360 6.58 -9.53 -25.77
N GLU A 361 5.43 -8.92 -26.08
CA GLU A 361 4.19 -9.63 -26.34
C GLU A 361 4.24 -10.49 -27.61
N GLU A 362 4.81 -9.95 -28.70
CA GLU A 362 5.01 -10.73 -29.92
C GLU A 362 5.97 -11.91 -29.68
N LEU A 363 7.02 -11.71 -28.89
CA LEU A 363 7.97 -12.76 -28.52
C LEU A 363 7.32 -13.83 -27.61
N ALA A 364 6.45 -13.45 -26.69
CA ALA A 364 5.65 -14.37 -25.90
C ALA A 364 4.68 -15.19 -26.77
N ALA A 365 4.00 -14.55 -27.72
CA ALA A 365 3.13 -15.24 -28.69
C ALA A 365 3.93 -16.19 -29.59
N LYS A 366 5.13 -15.80 -30.02
CA LYS A 366 6.07 -16.67 -30.75
C LYS A 366 6.45 -17.91 -29.93
N GLU A 367 6.85 -17.73 -28.67
CA GLU A 367 7.21 -18.84 -27.78
C GLU A 367 6.05 -19.84 -27.61
N LEU A 368 4.82 -19.35 -27.38
CA LEU A 368 3.65 -20.22 -27.26
C LEU A 368 3.35 -21.00 -28.55
N ARG A 369 3.56 -20.38 -29.72
CA ARG A 369 3.46 -21.07 -31.02
C ARG A 369 4.51 -22.17 -31.16
N GLU A 370 5.75 -21.92 -30.77
CA GLU A 370 6.82 -22.92 -30.77
C GLU A 370 6.53 -24.08 -29.81
N ARG A 371 5.79 -23.80 -28.72
CA ARG A 371 5.29 -24.80 -27.76
C ARG A 371 4.04 -25.56 -28.20
N GLY A 372 3.52 -25.29 -29.40
CA GLY A 372 2.43 -26.03 -30.02
C GLY A 372 1.08 -25.31 -30.04
N PHE A 373 0.95 -24.15 -29.40
CA PHE A 373 -0.27 -23.31 -29.46
C PHE A 373 -0.26 -22.48 -30.74
N ARG A 374 -0.53 -23.14 -31.88
CA ARG A 374 -0.27 -22.61 -33.23
C ARG A 374 -0.97 -21.29 -33.57
N ASP A 375 -2.06 -20.98 -32.88
CA ASP A 375 -2.85 -19.77 -33.07
C ASP A 375 -2.70 -18.76 -31.94
N ALA A 376 -1.69 -18.91 -31.08
CA ALA A 376 -1.36 -17.89 -30.08
C ALA A 376 -0.99 -16.57 -30.77
N GLN A 377 -1.73 -15.52 -30.47
CA GLN A 377 -1.61 -14.19 -31.03
C GLN A 377 -1.73 -13.12 -29.95
N ARG A 378 -1.09 -11.98 -30.18
CA ARG A 378 -1.21 -10.80 -29.31
C ARG A 378 -2.63 -10.23 -29.37
N THR A 379 -3.17 -9.83 -28.23
CA THR A 379 -4.47 -9.16 -28.18
C THR A 379 -4.34 -7.70 -28.66
N PRO A 380 -5.34 -7.15 -29.38
CA PRO A 380 -5.32 -5.73 -29.76
C PRO A 380 -5.43 -4.82 -28.52
N PRO A 381 -4.82 -3.61 -28.54
CA PRO A 381 -5.01 -2.63 -27.48
C PRO A 381 -6.50 -2.30 -27.29
N GLY A 382 -6.99 -2.38 -26.04
CA GLY A 382 -8.36 -1.99 -25.68
C GLY A 382 -9.46 -3.03 -25.90
N ALA A 383 -9.14 -4.30 -26.18
CA ALA A 383 -10.11 -5.38 -26.24
C ALA A 383 -9.90 -6.40 -25.09
N ASP A 384 -10.75 -6.29 -24.08
CA ASP A 384 -11.22 -7.26 -23.07
C ASP A 384 -10.35 -8.45 -22.62
N GLY A 385 -10.17 -8.56 -21.30
CA GLY A 385 -9.99 -9.84 -20.59
C GLY A 385 -8.81 -9.92 -19.62
N GLY A 386 -7.86 -8.99 -19.69
CA GLY A 386 -6.65 -9.02 -18.84
C GLY A 386 -5.55 -9.98 -19.32
N PHE A 387 -5.57 -10.36 -20.62
CA PHE A 387 -4.54 -11.17 -21.27
C PHE A 387 -3.86 -10.39 -22.41
N ASP A 388 -2.55 -10.56 -22.56
CA ASP A 388 -1.77 -9.91 -23.61
C ASP A 388 -1.54 -10.83 -24.82
N VAL A 389 -1.70 -12.14 -24.61
CA VAL A 389 -1.64 -13.17 -25.67
C VAL A 389 -2.73 -14.21 -25.44
N GLU A 390 -3.44 -14.55 -26.51
CA GLU A 390 -4.52 -15.56 -26.48
C GLU A 390 -4.35 -16.56 -27.63
N GLY A 391 -4.81 -17.79 -27.42
CA GLY A 391 -4.91 -18.83 -28.43
C GLY A 391 -5.87 -19.93 -28.00
N ARG A 392 -6.15 -20.91 -28.86
CA ARG A 392 -7.01 -22.02 -28.46
C ARG A 392 -6.34 -22.83 -27.35
N GLY A 393 -6.96 -22.81 -26.17
CA GLY A 393 -6.50 -23.56 -25.01
C GLY A 393 -5.33 -22.94 -24.25
N VAL A 394 -4.92 -21.70 -24.58
CA VAL A 394 -3.88 -20.96 -23.86
C VAL A 394 -4.22 -19.49 -23.73
N VAL A 395 -3.92 -18.93 -22.56
CA VAL A 395 -3.91 -17.49 -22.30
C VAL A 395 -2.61 -17.12 -21.61
N ALA A 396 -2.12 -15.92 -21.91
CA ALA A 396 -0.92 -15.43 -21.25
C ALA A 396 -0.93 -13.93 -20.99
N GLN A 397 -0.16 -13.56 -19.97
CA GLN A 397 0.10 -12.18 -19.60
C GLN A 397 1.61 -11.92 -19.60
N VAL A 398 2.00 -10.74 -20.07
CA VAL A 398 3.37 -10.30 -20.31
C VAL A 398 3.61 -9.02 -19.53
N LYS A 399 4.56 -9.06 -18.59
CA LYS A 399 4.92 -7.92 -17.76
C LYS A 399 6.38 -7.54 -17.97
N TYR A 400 6.63 -6.62 -18.89
CA TYR A 400 7.98 -6.19 -19.27
C TYR A 400 8.52 -5.06 -18.38
N LEU A 401 8.49 -5.25 -17.06
CA LEU A 401 8.92 -4.28 -16.06
C LEU A 401 10.30 -4.60 -15.46
N GLY A 402 10.97 -3.59 -14.88
CA GLY A 402 12.27 -3.75 -14.21
C GLY A 402 12.21 -4.36 -12.80
N THR A 403 11.01 -4.61 -12.27
CA THR A 403 10.79 -5.15 -10.92
C THR A 403 10.22 -6.57 -10.97
N PRO A 404 10.64 -7.48 -10.08
CA PRO A 404 10.10 -8.84 -10.04
C PRO A 404 8.59 -8.86 -9.85
N VAL A 405 7.92 -9.75 -10.58
CA VAL A 405 6.46 -9.90 -10.55
C VAL A 405 6.03 -10.54 -9.23
N GLY A 406 5.12 -9.87 -8.53
CA GLY A 406 4.51 -10.35 -7.29
C GLY A 406 3.32 -11.28 -7.50
N ARG A 407 2.90 -11.96 -6.43
CA ARG A 407 1.79 -12.93 -6.43
C ARG A 407 0.49 -12.39 -7.02
N GLU A 408 0.15 -11.14 -6.71
CA GLU A 408 -1.12 -10.53 -7.15
C GLU A 408 -1.29 -10.48 -8.66
N ALA A 409 -0.20 -10.25 -9.42
CA ALA A 409 -0.27 -10.25 -10.88
C ALA A 409 -0.53 -11.66 -11.42
N VAL A 410 0.14 -12.67 -10.86
CA VAL A 410 -0.06 -14.08 -11.24
C VAL A 410 -1.47 -14.56 -10.84
N GLN A 411 -1.99 -14.10 -9.70
CA GLN A 411 -3.36 -14.40 -9.26
C GLN A 411 -4.42 -13.75 -10.14
N ARG A 412 -4.16 -12.54 -10.67
CA ARG A 412 -5.06 -11.89 -11.62
C ARG A 412 -5.19 -12.67 -12.93
N LEU A 413 -4.08 -13.19 -13.47
CA LEU A 413 -4.13 -14.10 -14.63
C LEU A 413 -5.04 -15.31 -14.35
N ALA A 414 -4.92 -15.90 -13.15
CA ALA A 414 -5.78 -17.01 -12.72
C ALA A 414 -7.26 -16.63 -12.63
N GLY A 415 -7.57 -15.48 -12.03
CA GLY A 415 -8.93 -14.99 -11.87
C GLY A 415 -9.59 -14.57 -13.18
N ALA A 416 -8.81 -14.04 -14.13
CA ALA A 416 -9.28 -13.68 -15.46
C ALA A 416 -9.62 -14.90 -16.33
N ASN A 417 -8.95 -16.03 -16.09
CA ASN A 417 -9.13 -17.26 -16.85
C ASN A 417 -10.40 -18.05 -16.44
N THR A 418 -11.56 -17.52 -16.81
CA THR A 418 -12.87 -18.14 -16.55
C THR A 418 -13.19 -19.34 -17.45
N HIS A 419 -12.40 -19.55 -18.50
CA HIS A 419 -12.64 -20.57 -19.54
C HIS A 419 -11.74 -21.82 -19.40
N GLY A 420 -10.91 -21.89 -18.35
CA GLY A 420 -10.06 -23.04 -18.06
C GLY A 420 -8.93 -23.28 -19.07
N ALA A 421 -8.47 -22.23 -19.76
CA ALA A 421 -7.32 -22.32 -20.64
C ALA A 421 -6.03 -22.55 -19.84
N ARG A 422 -4.98 -23.07 -20.49
CA ARG A 422 -3.68 -23.17 -19.84
C ARG A 422 -3.05 -21.78 -19.72
N MET A 423 -2.44 -21.50 -18.58
CA MET A 423 -1.97 -20.16 -18.25
C MET A 423 -0.46 -20.07 -18.36
N ALA A 424 0.03 -19.04 -19.02
CA ALA A 424 1.44 -18.66 -19.03
C ALA A 424 1.64 -17.20 -18.59
N PHE A 425 2.71 -16.94 -17.85
CA PHE A 425 3.08 -15.59 -17.46
C PHE A 425 4.50 -15.32 -17.92
N PHE A 426 4.77 -14.16 -18.50
CA PHE A 426 6.09 -13.73 -18.94
C PHE A 426 6.54 -12.49 -18.15
N SER A 427 7.76 -12.49 -17.64
CA SER A 427 8.35 -11.40 -16.86
C SER A 427 9.77 -11.09 -17.31
N ARG A 428 10.13 -9.80 -17.37
CA ARG A 428 11.52 -9.41 -17.60
C ARG A 428 12.40 -9.59 -16.37
N ALA A 429 11.91 -9.16 -15.21
CA ALA A 429 12.69 -9.10 -13.96
C ALA A 429 12.49 -10.33 -13.04
N GLY A 430 11.78 -11.36 -13.52
CA GLY A 430 11.50 -12.58 -12.77
C GLY A 430 10.32 -12.44 -11.82
N TYR A 431 10.30 -13.28 -10.79
CA TYR A 431 9.16 -13.49 -9.90
C TYR A 431 9.59 -13.48 -8.44
N THR A 432 8.71 -13.00 -7.56
CA THR A 432 8.90 -13.16 -6.12
C THR A 432 8.70 -14.63 -5.71
N ARG A 433 9.23 -15.01 -4.54
CA ARG A 433 9.01 -16.35 -3.98
C ARG A 433 7.53 -16.69 -3.80
N THR A 434 6.72 -15.71 -3.42
CA THR A 434 5.27 -15.88 -3.25
C THR A 434 4.54 -16.05 -4.58
N ALA A 435 5.01 -15.41 -5.66
CA ALA A 435 4.50 -15.62 -7.00
C ALA A 435 4.83 -17.02 -7.54
N LEU A 436 6.06 -17.50 -7.33
CA LEU A 436 6.46 -18.86 -7.69
C LEU A 436 5.60 -19.92 -6.96
N ALA A 437 5.43 -19.77 -5.65
CA ALA A 437 4.64 -20.71 -4.84
C ALA A 437 3.16 -20.74 -5.26
N PHE A 438 2.58 -19.58 -5.59
CA PHE A 438 1.19 -19.51 -6.06
C PHE A 438 1.04 -20.08 -7.48
N ALA A 439 1.99 -19.81 -8.37
CA ALA A 439 1.96 -20.35 -9.73
C ALA A 439 1.96 -21.88 -9.74
N GLU A 440 2.69 -22.51 -8.82
CA GLU A 440 2.67 -23.96 -8.64
C GLU A 440 1.30 -24.48 -8.17
N GLN A 441 0.62 -23.74 -7.28
CA GLN A 441 -0.71 -24.11 -6.79
C GLN A 441 -1.81 -23.91 -7.84
N ALA A 442 -1.65 -22.93 -8.71
CA ALA A 442 -2.64 -22.52 -9.71
C ALA A 442 -2.35 -23.07 -11.12
N ASP A 443 -1.37 -23.95 -11.27
CA ASP A 443 -0.93 -24.52 -12.55
C ASP A 443 -0.63 -23.44 -13.63
N ILE A 444 0.20 -22.46 -13.26
CA ILE A 444 0.63 -21.37 -14.16
C ILE A 444 2.09 -21.57 -14.56
N ALA A 445 2.35 -21.64 -15.86
CA ALA A 445 3.69 -21.67 -16.41
C ALA A 445 4.33 -20.28 -16.34
N LEU A 446 5.55 -20.18 -15.80
CA LEU A 446 6.25 -18.92 -15.65
C LEU A 446 7.47 -18.86 -16.57
N PHE A 447 7.70 -17.70 -17.16
CA PHE A 447 8.78 -17.48 -18.12
C PHE A 447 9.51 -16.17 -17.87
N LEU A 448 10.84 -16.22 -17.95
CA LEU A 448 11.69 -15.05 -18.07
C LEU A 448 11.83 -14.68 -19.55
N ILE A 449 11.54 -13.43 -19.89
CA ILE A 449 11.61 -12.91 -21.26
C ILE A 449 12.61 -11.76 -21.35
N LYS A 450 13.46 -11.79 -22.37
CA LYS A 450 14.42 -10.73 -22.67
C LYS A 450 14.32 -10.38 -24.15
N VAL A 451 13.90 -9.16 -24.44
CA VAL A 451 13.68 -8.69 -25.82
C VAL A 451 15.02 -8.42 -26.51
N GLU A 452 16.06 -8.06 -25.77
CA GLU A 452 17.37 -7.71 -26.33
C GLU A 452 18.10 -8.90 -26.96
N ASP A 453 17.88 -10.12 -26.44
CA ASP A 453 18.49 -11.36 -26.92
C ASP A 453 17.45 -12.34 -27.52
N GLU A 454 16.19 -11.90 -27.66
CA GLU A 454 15.03 -12.71 -28.06
C GLU A 454 14.93 -14.05 -27.31
N SER A 455 15.34 -14.09 -26.03
CA SER A 455 15.32 -15.32 -25.24
C SER A 455 14.10 -15.42 -24.33
N VAL A 456 13.59 -16.66 -24.22
CA VAL A 456 12.58 -17.05 -23.24
C VAL A 456 13.06 -18.28 -22.49
N VAL A 457 13.02 -18.22 -21.15
CA VAL A 457 13.47 -19.30 -20.28
C VAL A 457 12.39 -19.63 -19.25
N ALA A 458 12.11 -20.91 -19.03
CA ALA A 458 11.18 -21.34 -17.99
C ALA A 458 11.68 -20.92 -16.59
N ALA A 459 10.78 -20.39 -15.77
CA ALA A 459 11.06 -19.95 -14.40
C ALA A 459 10.49 -20.91 -13.33
N ASN A 460 9.73 -21.93 -13.74
CA ASN A 460 9.25 -23.03 -12.89
C ASN A 460 9.14 -24.34 -13.68
N ASP A 461 8.99 -25.46 -12.96
CA ASP A 461 8.88 -26.81 -13.52
C ASP A 461 7.72 -26.96 -14.52
N LEU A 462 6.64 -26.21 -14.33
CA LEU A 462 5.51 -26.21 -15.26
C LEU A 462 5.87 -25.49 -16.57
N GLY A 463 6.65 -24.41 -16.52
CA GLY A 463 7.18 -23.73 -17.71
C GLY A 463 8.06 -24.64 -18.58
N GLU A 464 8.86 -25.52 -17.97
CA GLU A 464 9.66 -26.50 -18.71
C GLU A 464 8.78 -27.53 -19.45
N ARG A 465 7.67 -27.91 -18.82
CA ARG A 465 6.73 -28.92 -19.32
C ARG A 465 5.54 -28.31 -20.08
N PHE A 466 5.56 -27.00 -20.34
CA PHE A 466 4.46 -26.29 -20.98
C PHE A 466 4.47 -26.49 -22.50
N TRP A 467 3.76 -27.53 -22.96
CA TRP A 467 3.59 -27.91 -24.37
C TRP A 467 2.12 -28.23 -24.65
N ALA A 468 1.58 -27.79 -25.80
CA ALA A 468 0.17 -27.93 -26.19
C ALA A 468 -0.36 -29.37 -26.23
#